data_AF-A0A382VMR7-F1
#
_entry.id   AF-A0A382VMR7-F1
#
_cell.length_a   1.000
_cell.length_b   1.000
_cell.length_c   1.000
_cell.angle_alpha   90.00
_cell.angle_beta   90.00
_cell.angle_gamma   90.00
#
_symmetry.space_group_name_H-M   'P 1'
#
loop_
_entity.id
_entity.type
_entity.pdbx_description
1 polymer ?
#
loop_
_entity_poly.entity_id
_entity_poly.type
_entity_poly.pdbx_seq_one_letter_code
_entity_poly.pdbx_strand_id
1 'polypeptide(L)'
;MVDSGVDVIELGIPFTDPIADGPIIQKGVERALKKNISLNNIFSLVKEFRKTNTFTPIVLMGYMNPIEKMGYKNFSASAKKYGVDGVLIVDLP
;
A
#
# COMPACT_ATOMS: atom_id res chain seq x y z
N MET A 1 4.63 9.57 -14.14
CA MET A 1 4.92 9.51 -12.69
C MET A 1 6.28 8.88 -12.47
N VAL A 2 6.49 7.62 -12.85
CA VAL A 2 7.85 7.05 -12.89
C VAL A 2 8.73 7.77 -13.92
N ASP A 3 8.20 8.04 -15.11
CA ASP A 3 8.90 8.78 -16.18
C ASP A 3 9.23 10.24 -15.78
N SER A 4 8.76 10.68 -14.61
CA SER A 4 9.05 11.99 -14.03
C SER A 4 10.23 11.94 -13.04
N GLY A 5 10.96 10.82 -12.97
CA GLY A 5 12.19 10.68 -12.17
C GLY A 5 11.98 10.12 -10.75
N VAL A 6 10.95 9.29 -10.54
CA VAL A 6 10.71 8.67 -9.22
C VAL A 6 11.52 7.40 -9.06
N ASP A 7 12.39 7.36 -8.05
CA ASP A 7 13.22 6.20 -7.72
C ASP A 7 12.47 5.12 -6.96
N VAL A 8 11.58 5.49 -6.02
CA VAL A 8 10.79 4.58 -5.19
C VAL A 8 9.35 5.10 -5.06
N ILE A 9 8.37 4.19 -5.09
CA ILE A 9 6.96 4.52 -4.88
C ILE A 9 6.53 4.02 -3.50
N GLU A 10 6.08 4.95 -2.65
CA GLU A 10 5.33 4.63 -1.45
C GLU A 10 3.83 4.61 -1.78
N LEU A 11 3.19 3.47 -1.56
CA LEU A 11 1.79 3.25 -1.87
C LEU A 11 0.99 3.02 -0.58
N GLY A 12 0.15 4.00 -0.24
CA GLY A 12 -0.67 3.98 0.97
C GLY A 12 -1.77 2.91 0.95
N ILE A 13 -1.91 2.18 2.05
CA ILE A 13 -3.02 1.28 2.34
C ILE A 13 -4.08 2.09 3.10
N PRO A 14 -5.28 2.32 2.54
CA PRO A 14 -6.33 3.08 3.24
C PRO A 14 -6.75 2.37 4.53
N PHE A 15 -6.81 3.13 5.63
CA PHE A 15 -7.22 2.63 6.93
C PHE A 15 -8.20 3.58 7.63
N THR A 16 -9.15 3.04 8.39
CA THR A 16 -10.25 3.80 8.99
C THR A 16 -9.84 4.67 10.16
N ASP A 17 -8.75 4.30 10.85
CA ASP A 17 -8.28 4.99 12.06
C ASP A 17 -6.84 5.53 11.87
N PRO A 18 -6.63 6.50 10.97
CA PRO A 18 -5.29 6.97 10.60
C PRO A 18 -4.73 7.97 11.62
N ILE A 19 -4.29 7.49 12.78
CA ILE A 19 -3.80 8.34 13.88
C ILE A 19 -2.47 9.05 13.58
N ALA A 20 -1.67 8.54 12.64
CA ALA A 20 -0.35 9.09 12.30
C ALA A 20 -0.38 10.03 11.09
N ASP A 21 -1.50 10.12 10.37
CA ASP A 21 -1.59 10.87 9.12
C ASP A 21 -2.02 12.31 9.32
N GLY A 22 -1.41 13.23 8.58
CA GLY A 22 -1.85 14.63 8.52
C GLY A 22 -3.16 14.82 7.74
N PRO A 23 -3.80 16.01 7.83
CA PRO A 23 -5.13 16.26 7.28
C PRO A 23 -5.24 16.10 5.75
N ILE A 24 -4.14 16.27 5.01
CA ILE A 24 -4.11 16.07 3.57
C ILE A 24 -4.18 14.58 3.22
N ILE A 25 -3.42 13.74 3.94
CA ILE A 25 -3.37 12.29 3.73
C ILE A 25 -4.69 11.66 4.17
N GLN A 26 -5.25 12.08 5.31
CA GLN A 26 -6.56 11.63 5.78
C GLN A 26 -7.66 11.82 4.74
N LYS A 27 -7.73 13.01 4.10
CA LYS A 27 -8.69 13.25 3.00
C LYS A 27 -8.48 12.31 1.81
N GLY A 28 -7.23 11.91 1.53
CA GLY A 28 -6.91 10.91 0.51
C GLY A 28 -7.43 9.53 0.87
N VAL A 29 -7.19 9.11 2.11
CA VAL A 29 -7.69 7.85 2.68
C VAL A 29 -9.21 7.81 2.65
N GLU A 30 -9.89 8.87 3.09
CA GLU A 30 -11.36 8.97 3.01
C GLU A 30 -11.91 8.78 1.59
N ARG A 31 -11.26 9.38 0.58
CA ARG A 31 -11.66 9.20 -0.83
C ARG A 31 -11.48 7.76 -1.29
N ALA A 32 -10.42 7.09 -0.84
CA ALA A 32 -10.17 5.68 -1.17
C ALA A 32 -11.18 4.76 -0.46
N LEU A 33 -11.47 5.01 0.82
CA LEU A 33 -12.46 4.26 1.59
C LEU A 33 -13.88 4.41 1.03
N LYS A 34 -14.27 5.62 0.58
CA LYS A 34 -15.55 5.85 -0.11
C LYS A 34 -15.69 5.05 -1.42
N LYS A 35 -14.57 4.65 -2.03
CA LYS A 35 -14.51 3.78 -3.21
C LYS A 35 -14.34 2.29 -2.86
N ASN A 36 -14.44 1.93 -1.57
CA ASN A 36 -14.23 0.58 -1.05
C ASN A 36 -12.87 -0.02 -1.46
N ILE A 37 -11.83 0.81 -1.55
CA ILE A 37 -10.47 0.32 -1.83
C ILE A 37 -10.00 -0.52 -0.65
N SER A 38 -9.69 -1.79 -0.93
CA SER A 38 -9.14 -2.76 0.02
C SER A 38 -7.69 -3.09 -0.29
N LEU A 39 -7.02 -3.77 0.65
CA LEU A 39 -5.66 -4.28 0.44
C LEU A 39 -5.54 -5.19 -0.80
N ASN A 40 -6.57 -5.97 -1.13
CA ASN A 40 -6.59 -6.78 -2.34
C ASN A 40 -6.62 -5.92 -3.61
N ASN A 41 -7.32 -4.78 -3.60
CA ASN A 41 -7.30 -3.84 -4.72
C ASN A 41 -5.92 -3.22 -4.90
N ILE A 42 -5.22 -2.91 -3.80
CA ILE A 42 -3.83 -2.43 -3.83
C ILE A 42 -2.91 -3.49 -4.46
N PHE A 43 -3.01 -4.76 -4.05
CA PHE A 43 -2.25 -5.83 -4.69
C PHE A 43 -2.53 -5.97 -6.20
N SER A 44 -3.79 -5.88 -6.61
CA SER A 44 -4.14 -5.87 -8.03
C SER A 44 -3.53 -4.67 -8.76
N LEU A 45 -3.53 -3.48 -8.16
CA LEU A 45 -2.93 -2.29 -8.74
C LEU A 45 -1.42 -2.45 -8.93
N VAL A 46 -0.71 -2.98 -7.92
CA VAL A 46 0.72 -3.29 -8.01
C VAL A 46 0.98 -4.29 -9.13
N LYS A 47 0.17 -5.35 -9.24
CA LYS A 47 0.28 -6.34 -10.31
C LYS A 47 0.15 -5.72 -11.70
N GLU A 48 -0.83 -4.83 -11.88
CA GLU A 48 -1.04 -4.13 -13.15
C GLU A 48 0.13 -3.21 -13.48
N PHE A 49 0.61 -2.44 -12.51
CA PHE A 49 1.79 -1.59 -12.68
C PHE A 49 3.04 -2.40 -13.07
N ARG A 50 3.23 -3.58 -12.45
CA ARG A 50 4.36 -4.48 -12.73
C ARG A 50 4.36 -5.04 -14.15
N LYS A 51 3.26 -4.96 -14.90
CA LYS A 51 3.23 -5.35 -16.33
C LYS A 51 4.08 -4.43 -17.21
N THR A 52 4.18 -3.17 -16.84
CA THR A 52 4.90 -2.14 -17.63
C THR A 52 6.14 -1.62 -16.92
N ASN A 53 6.27 -1.83 -15.61
CA ASN A 53 7.44 -1.40 -14.84
C ASN A 53 7.84 -2.46 -13.80
N THR A 54 8.97 -3.12 -14.06
CA THR A 54 9.48 -4.21 -13.24
C THR A 54 10.62 -3.82 -12.30
N PHE A 55 11.08 -2.57 -12.34
CA PHE A 55 12.33 -2.14 -11.69
C PHE A 55 12.14 -1.08 -10.61
N THR A 56 11.15 -0.19 -10.73
CA THR A 56 10.90 0.84 -9.71
C THR A 56 10.36 0.17 -8.44
N PRO A 57 11.05 0.22 -7.29
CA PRO A 57 10.58 -0.42 -6.06
C PRO A 57 9.26 0.17 -5.56
N ILE A 58 8.40 -0.69 -5.01
CA ILE A 58 7.12 -0.34 -4.41
C ILE A 58 7.14 -0.74 -2.94
N VAL A 59 6.95 0.25 -2.07
CA VAL A 59 6.81 0.08 -0.63
C VAL A 59 5.36 0.34 -0.25
N LEU A 60 4.71 -0.64 0.38
CA LEU A 60 3.39 -0.42 0.96
C LEU A 60 3.53 0.33 2.28
N MET A 61 2.83 1.46 2.42
CA MET A 61 2.78 2.24 3.66
C MET A 61 1.40 2.10 4.30
N GLY A 62 1.33 1.80 5.59
CA GLY A 62 0.04 1.73 6.28
C GLY A 62 0.13 1.34 7.74
N TYR A 63 -0.98 0.81 8.25
CA TYR A 63 -1.17 0.40 9.65
C TYR A 63 -1.18 -1.12 9.77
N MET A 64 -0.99 -1.63 10.99
CA MET A 64 -0.85 -3.06 11.25
C MET A 64 -2.17 -3.84 11.09
N ASN A 65 -3.30 -3.23 11.45
CA ASN A 65 -4.59 -3.93 11.53
C ASN A 65 -5.04 -4.62 10.20
N PRO A 66 -4.94 -3.99 9.01
CA PRO A 66 -5.21 -4.68 7.74
C PRO A 66 -4.34 -5.92 7.49
N ILE A 67 -3.09 -5.90 7.95
CA ILE A 67 -2.13 -7.01 7.80
C ILE A 67 -2.48 -8.14 8.76
N GLU A 68 -2.77 -7.82 10.02
CA GLU A 68 -3.19 -8.79 11.03
C GLU A 68 -4.47 -9.50 10.62
N LYS A 69 -5.46 -8.76 10.11
CA LYS A 69 -6.72 -9.30 9.62
C LYS A 69 -6.53 -10.30 8.47
N MET A 70 -5.54 -10.07 7.60
CA MET A 70 -5.18 -11.00 6.52
C MET A 70 -4.32 -12.18 7.01
N GLY A 71 -3.59 -11.97 8.11
CA GLY A 71 -2.59 -12.86 8.66
C GLY A 71 -1.21 -12.65 8.02
N TYR A 72 -0.17 -12.54 8.86
CA TYR A 72 1.20 -12.19 8.45
C TYR A 72 1.77 -13.05 7.32
N LYS A 73 1.57 -14.37 7.40
CA LYS A 73 2.08 -15.32 6.39
C LYS A 73 1.38 -15.13 5.04
N ASN A 74 0.06 -14.94 5.05
CA ASN A 74 -0.70 -14.72 3.83
C ASN A 74 -0.40 -13.36 3.21
N PHE A 75 -0.25 -12.33 4.06
CA PHE A 75 0.12 -11.00 3.65
C PHE A 75 1.50 -10.98 2.97
N SER A 76 2.53 -11.47 3.65
CA SER A 76 3.90 -11.51 3.11
C SER A 76 4.00 -12.33 1.82
N ALA A 77 3.34 -13.49 1.76
CA ALA A 77 3.27 -14.30 0.54
C ALA A 77 2.58 -13.54 -0.61
N SER A 78 1.49 -12.83 -0.31
CA SER A 78 0.75 -12.05 -1.31
C SER A 78 1.55 -10.84 -1.77
N ALA A 79 2.12 -10.06 -0.86
CA ALA A 79 2.96 -8.90 -1.16
C ALA A 79 4.09 -9.29 -2.13
N LYS A 80 4.84 -10.35 -1.81
CA LYS A 80 5.89 -10.88 -2.70
C LYS A 80 5.32 -11.34 -4.05
N LYS A 81 4.21 -12.08 -4.04
CA LYS A 81 3.57 -12.59 -5.28
C LYS A 81 3.14 -11.46 -6.22
N TYR A 82 2.68 -10.34 -5.69
CA TYR A 82 2.18 -9.23 -6.49
C TYR A 82 3.26 -8.20 -6.88
N GLY A 83 4.49 -8.34 -6.35
CA GLY A 83 5.64 -7.49 -6.71
C GLY A 83 5.80 -6.26 -5.82
N VAL A 84 5.41 -6.37 -4.55
CA VAL A 84 5.74 -5.41 -3.48
C VAL A 84 7.14 -5.72 -2.96
N ASP A 85 7.96 -4.68 -2.79
CA ASP A 85 9.38 -4.79 -2.42
C ASP A 85 9.65 -4.44 -0.96
N GLY A 86 8.75 -3.69 -0.33
CA GLY A 86 8.87 -3.31 1.07
C GLY A 86 7.52 -3.01 1.72
N VAL A 87 7.52 -2.96 3.05
CA VAL A 87 6.34 -2.63 3.84
C VAL A 87 6.79 -1.73 5.00
N LEU A 88 6.13 -0.58 5.14
CA LEU A 88 6.34 0.41 6.19
C LEU A 88 5.06 0.52 7.03
N ILE A 89 5.18 0.18 8.31
CA ILE A 89 4.05 0.15 9.26
C ILE A 89 4.25 1.24 10.30
N VAL A 90 3.34 2.21 10.32
CA VAL A 90 3.50 3.45 11.10
C VAL A 90 3.11 3.32 12.58
N ASP A 91 2.35 2.28 12.93
CA ASP A 91 1.83 2.02 14.28
C ASP A 91 2.53 0.84 14.98
N LEU A 92 3.60 0.29 14.38
CA LEU A 92 4.44 -0.74 14.99
C LEU A 92 5.61 -0.08 15.74
N PRO A 93 5.75 -0.27 17.07
CA PRO A 93 6.86 0.28 17.85
C PRO A 93 8.21 -0.39 17.56
#